data_AF-A0A960SAB2-F1
#
_entry.id   AF-A0A960SAB2-F1
#
_cell.length_a   1.000
_cell.length_b   1.000
_cell.length_c   1.000
_cell.angle_alpha   90.00
_cell.angle_beta   90.00
_cell.angle_gamma   90.00
#
_symmetry.space_group_name_H-M   'P 1'
#
loop_
_entity.id
_entity.type
_entity.pdbx_description
1 polymer ?
#
loop_
_entity_poly.entity_id
_entity_poly.type
_entity_poly.pdbx_seq_one_letter_code
_entity_poly.pdbx_strand_id
1 'polypeptide(L)'
;MSIKKYYEAHGMKHRNICLIPLSAHGTNPASAVLVGMKIVPVLCDKNGNVDIHDLEKKTDQYKDKLACIMITYPSTRGVFEESIKEICNIIHSHGGLVYMDGANMNAIAGWVDLSALGVDAVHNNLHKTWTIPHGGGGPGDAIVAVSDKLVDFLPGYQIEHNGEQYVPVKAPHSIGSFHRHWGNFAHKIRCFTYLLRLGGPGIKQMSAVAVLSARYLFKILGKQFPSLPRNSESIPRMHEFILTLDEEDFDALEAAGVPKAVAIPRIGKLFLDFGFHAPTVAFPEVYGLMFEPTESYSKAELDRFAEAVLAIRKLIREAPQLLQMAPVFTPIDRVDEVAANRQLQLNEKLTHLPEPPVNRIAARELQASSIEDIYNKLIAVA
;
A
#
# COMPACT_ATOMS: atom_id res chain seq x y z
N MET A 1 -0.77 -20.58 1.71
CA MET A 1 -1.00 -21.99 1.28
C MET A 1 0.18 -22.89 1.60
N SER A 2 1.40 -22.59 1.13
CA SER A 2 2.59 -23.41 1.40
C SER A 2 2.87 -23.63 2.89
N ILE A 3 2.72 -22.60 3.73
CA ILE A 3 2.82 -22.73 5.21
C ILE A 3 1.84 -23.78 5.77
N LYS A 4 0.58 -23.78 5.32
CA LYS A 4 -0.41 -24.79 5.76
C LYS A 4 0.04 -26.20 5.37
N LYS A 5 0.47 -26.37 4.12
CA LYS A 5 0.92 -27.66 3.60
C LYS A 5 2.19 -28.16 4.29
N TYR A 6 3.09 -27.25 4.65
CA TYR A 6 4.25 -27.52 5.48
C TYR A 6 3.85 -28.19 6.79
N TYR A 7 2.92 -27.59 7.55
CA TYR A 7 2.45 -28.21 8.80
C TYR A 7 1.71 -29.54 8.55
N GLU A 8 0.93 -29.65 7.47
CA GLU A 8 0.23 -30.89 7.13
C GLU A 8 1.19 -32.06 6.86
N ALA A 9 2.28 -31.80 6.13
CA ALA A 9 3.30 -32.81 5.83
C ALA A 9 4.09 -33.24 7.08
N HIS A 10 4.21 -32.36 8.07
CA HIS A 10 4.86 -32.66 9.35
C HIS A 10 3.88 -33.18 10.41
N GLY A 11 2.66 -33.59 10.04
CA GLY A 11 1.66 -34.12 10.98
C GLY A 11 1.04 -33.08 11.92
N MET A 12 1.33 -31.79 11.74
CA MET A 12 0.88 -30.68 12.58
C MET A 12 -0.36 -29.95 12.03
N LYS A 13 -1.33 -30.70 11.46
CA LYS A 13 -2.54 -30.13 10.80
C LYS A 13 -3.39 -29.22 11.69
N HIS A 14 -3.24 -29.34 13.01
CA HIS A 14 -3.94 -28.53 14.01
C HIS A 14 -3.40 -27.10 14.11
N ARG A 15 -2.22 -26.80 13.54
CA ARG A 15 -1.67 -25.44 13.42
C ARG A 15 -2.40 -24.67 12.33
N ASN A 16 -3.36 -23.83 12.73
CA ASN A 16 -4.20 -23.06 11.82
C ASN A 16 -4.47 -21.62 12.28
N ILE A 17 -3.83 -21.14 13.35
CA ILE A 17 -3.92 -19.76 13.80
C ILE A 17 -2.97 -18.89 12.96
N CYS A 18 -3.51 -17.85 12.35
CA CYS A 18 -2.76 -16.80 11.67
C CYS A 18 -2.88 -15.50 12.47
N LEU A 19 -1.77 -15.05 13.04
CA LEU A 19 -1.68 -13.75 13.73
C LEU A 19 -1.59 -12.64 12.67
N ILE A 20 -2.39 -11.58 12.81
CA ILE A 20 -2.40 -10.46 11.86
C ILE A 20 -2.46 -9.14 12.65
N PRO A 21 -1.43 -8.28 12.58
CA PRO A 21 -1.49 -6.95 13.17
C PRO A 21 -2.66 -6.14 12.62
N LEU A 22 -3.29 -5.31 13.46
CA LEU A 22 -4.40 -4.43 13.04
C LEU A 22 -4.01 -3.42 11.95
N SER A 23 -2.71 -3.18 11.77
CA SER A 23 -2.16 -2.34 10.70
C SER A 23 -2.08 -3.02 9.34
N ALA A 24 -2.22 -4.34 9.26
CA ALA A 24 -2.02 -5.08 8.02
C ALA A 24 -3.01 -4.69 6.91
N HIS A 25 -2.58 -4.82 5.66
CA HIS A 25 -3.47 -4.60 4.52
C HIS A 25 -4.66 -5.58 4.52
N GLY A 26 -5.84 -5.14 4.07
CA GLY A 26 -7.08 -5.94 4.13
C GLY A 26 -7.04 -7.26 3.33
N THR A 27 -6.10 -7.40 2.40
CA THR A 27 -5.85 -8.66 1.68
C THR A 27 -5.30 -9.76 2.59
N ASN A 28 -4.61 -9.41 3.68
CA ASN A 28 -3.98 -10.37 4.58
C ASN A 28 -5.03 -11.24 5.30
N PRO A 29 -6.01 -10.67 6.02
CA PRO A 29 -7.07 -11.47 6.62
C PRO A 29 -7.92 -12.20 5.56
N ALA A 30 -8.26 -11.55 4.45
CA ALA A 30 -9.02 -12.21 3.37
C ALA A 30 -8.29 -13.46 2.83
N SER A 31 -6.98 -13.37 2.61
CA SER A 31 -6.16 -14.48 2.12
C SER A 31 -6.02 -15.60 3.15
N ALA A 32 -5.90 -15.27 4.44
CA ALA A 32 -5.85 -16.24 5.52
C ALA A 32 -7.16 -17.05 5.63
N VAL A 33 -8.30 -16.37 5.52
CA VAL A 33 -9.63 -17.03 5.52
C VAL A 33 -9.79 -17.95 4.32
N LEU A 34 -9.39 -17.50 3.13
CA LEU A 34 -9.49 -18.28 1.89
C LEU A 34 -8.77 -19.63 2.00
N VAL A 35 -7.66 -19.70 2.75
CA VAL A 35 -6.90 -20.95 2.95
C VAL A 35 -7.33 -21.74 4.20
N GLY A 36 -8.39 -21.30 4.88
CA GLY A 36 -8.98 -21.96 6.04
C GLY A 36 -8.19 -21.76 7.34
N MET A 37 -7.40 -20.69 7.45
CA MET A 37 -6.78 -20.30 8.72
C MET A 37 -7.75 -19.47 9.56
N LYS A 38 -7.59 -19.55 10.88
CA LYS A 38 -8.32 -18.74 11.86
C LYS A 38 -7.49 -17.50 12.17
N ILE A 39 -8.03 -16.32 11.87
CA ILE A 39 -7.36 -15.05 12.14
C ILE A 39 -7.47 -14.74 13.64
N VAL A 40 -6.35 -14.35 14.22
CA VAL A 40 -6.31 -13.71 15.53
C VAL A 40 -5.64 -12.35 15.34
N PRO A 41 -6.34 -11.23 15.54
CA PRO A 41 -5.75 -9.91 15.39
C PRO A 41 -4.66 -9.69 16.44
N VAL A 42 -3.60 -8.95 16.13
CA VAL A 42 -2.57 -8.48 17.08
C VAL A 42 -2.69 -6.96 17.19
N LEU A 43 -2.66 -6.44 18.41
CA LEU A 43 -2.79 -5.01 18.67
C LEU A 43 -1.56 -4.24 18.15
N CYS A 44 -1.75 -2.93 17.99
CA CYS A 44 -0.67 -2.02 17.73
C CYS A 44 -0.47 -1.10 18.95
N ASP A 45 0.78 -0.71 19.19
CA ASP A 45 1.10 0.26 20.23
C ASP A 45 0.68 1.69 19.83
N LYS A 46 0.90 2.64 20.73
CA LYS A 46 0.58 4.07 20.51
C LYS A 46 1.35 4.71 19.33
N ASN A 47 2.48 4.13 18.95
CA ASN A 47 3.31 4.59 17.84
C ASN A 47 2.92 3.88 16.52
N GLY A 48 1.92 2.99 16.56
CA GLY A 48 1.42 2.25 15.40
C GLY A 48 2.26 1.03 15.01
N ASN A 49 3.21 0.64 15.84
CA ASN A 49 4.01 -0.59 15.72
C ASN A 49 3.23 -1.79 16.26
N VAL A 50 3.69 -3.01 16.00
CA VAL A 50 3.13 -4.22 16.63
C VAL A 50 3.33 -4.16 18.15
N ASP A 51 2.27 -4.37 18.91
CA ASP A 51 2.37 -4.49 20.38
C ASP A 51 3.02 -5.85 20.72
N ILE A 52 4.28 -5.80 21.15
CA ILE A 52 5.05 -6.99 21.51
C ILE A 52 4.44 -7.75 22.69
N HIS A 53 3.88 -7.04 23.68
CA HIS A 53 3.27 -7.70 24.84
C HIS A 53 2.01 -8.48 24.45
N ASP A 54 1.16 -7.88 23.62
CA ASP A 54 -0.01 -8.57 23.08
C ASP A 54 0.38 -9.71 22.14
N LEU A 55 1.45 -9.55 21.35
CA LEU A 55 2.01 -10.61 20.52
C LEU A 55 2.45 -11.81 21.36
N GLU A 56 3.28 -11.60 22.38
CA GLU A 56 3.76 -12.65 23.30
C GLU A 56 2.59 -13.40 23.94
N LYS A 57 1.62 -12.66 24.49
CA LYS A 57 0.41 -13.23 25.10
C LYS A 57 -0.36 -14.12 24.12
N LYS A 58 -0.50 -13.69 22.86
CA LYS A 58 -1.19 -14.46 21.81
C LYS A 58 -0.36 -15.66 21.36
N THR A 59 0.95 -15.53 21.23
CA THR A 59 1.80 -16.68 20.88
C THR A 59 1.81 -17.73 21.98
N ASP A 60 1.77 -17.34 23.25
CA ASP A 60 1.60 -18.25 24.38
C ASP A 60 0.23 -18.94 24.35
N GLN A 61 -0.84 -18.14 24.23
CA GLN A 61 -2.22 -18.65 24.20
C GLN A 61 -2.47 -19.63 23.06
N TYR A 62 -1.86 -19.40 21.90
CA TYR A 62 -2.09 -20.17 20.69
C TYR A 62 -0.91 -21.06 20.30
N LYS A 63 0.09 -21.27 21.16
CA LYS A 63 1.36 -21.97 20.87
C LYS A 63 1.21 -23.25 20.07
N ASP A 64 0.31 -24.14 20.48
CA ASP A 64 0.10 -25.44 19.82
C ASP A 64 -0.61 -25.31 18.47
N LYS A 65 -1.37 -24.23 18.26
CA LYS A 65 -2.17 -23.98 17.05
C LYS A 65 -1.57 -22.91 16.15
N LEU A 66 -0.48 -22.26 16.54
CA LEU A 66 0.16 -21.17 15.81
C LEU A 66 0.74 -21.69 14.49
N ALA A 67 0.23 -21.17 13.37
CA ALA A 67 0.75 -21.47 12.04
C ALA A 67 1.66 -20.36 11.54
N CYS A 68 1.21 -19.11 11.58
CA CYS A 68 2.04 -18.01 11.12
C CYS A 68 1.61 -16.66 11.68
N ILE A 69 2.48 -15.67 11.48
CA ILE A 69 2.10 -14.25 11.45
C ILE A 69 2.13 -13.75 10.00
N MET A 70 1.24 -12.82 9.65
CA MET A 70 1.33 -12.01 8.44
C MET A 70 1.66 -10.56 8.82
N ILE A 71 2.85 -10.10 8.47
CA ILE A 71 3.33 -8.74 8.77
C ILE A 71 3.59 -7.97 7.48
N THR A 72 3.56 -6.64 7.53
CA THR A 72 3.95 -5.77 6.42
C THR A 72 5.16 -4.96 6.85
N TYR A 73 6.22 -4.95 6.05
CA TYR A 73 7.48 -4.31 6.44
C TYR A 73 8.14 -3.56 5.27
N PRO A 74 8.40 -2.24 5.40
CA PRO A 74 7.95 -1.34 6.48
C PRO A 74 6.43 -1.33 6.65
N SER A 75 5.93 -0.86 7.80
CA SER A 75 4.50 -0.93 8.09
C SER A 75 3.67 -0.13 7.09
N THR A 76 2.37 -0.41 7.02
CA THR A 76 1.39 0.32 6.18
C THR A 76 1.23 1.79 6.56
N ARG A 77 1.87 2.23 7.65
CA ARG A 77 1.91 3.63 8.08
C ARG A 77 3.17 4.37 7.61
N GLY A 78 4.01 3.71 6.79
CA GLY A 78 5.24 4.28 6.28
C GLY A 78 6.34 4.45 7.33
N VAL A 79 6.24 3.76 8.47
CA VAL A 79 7.26 3.77 9.53
C VAL A 79 8.00 2.44 9.60
N PHE A 80 9.24 2.50 10.06
CA PHE A 80 10.08 1.33 10.25
C PHE A 80 9.70 0.62 11.56
N GLU A 81 9.41 -0.68 11.48
CA GLU A 81 9.15 -1.52 12.65
C GLU A 81 10.50 -1.90 13.30
N GLU A 82 10.85 -1.25 14.42
CA GLU A 82 12.12 -1.46 15.10
C GLU A 82 12.22 -2.87 15.70
N SER A 83 11.09 -3.46 16.11
CA SER A 83 11.03 -4.80 16.70
C SER A 83 10.84 -5.93 15.69
N ILE A 84 11.04 -5.69 14.38
CA ILE A 84 10.76 -6.69 13.34
C ILE A 84 11.49 -8.03 13.57
N LYS A 85 12.75 -7.97 14.03
CA LYS A 85 13.56 -9.15 14.30
C LYS A 85 13.06 -9.91 15.52
N GLU A 86 12.67 -9.18 16.56
CA GLU A 86 12.08 -9.71 17.79
C GLU A 86 10.75 -10.41 17.49
N ILE A 87 9.87 -9.78 16.69
CA ILE A 87 8.60 -10.37 16.21
C ILE A 87 8.87 -11.71 15.52
N CYS A 88 9.83 -11.76 14.59
CA CYS A 88 10.15 -13.01 13.90
C CYS A 88 10.64 -14.09 14.88
N ASN A 89 11.51 -13.73 15.83
CA ASN A 89 12.02 -14.65 16.85
C ASN A 89 10.91 -15.19 17.76
N ILE A 90 9.98 -14.34 18.21
CA ILE A 90 8.82 -14.74 19.05
C ILE A 90 7.95 -15.76 18.30
N ILE A 91 7.69 -15.52 17.02
CA ILE A 91 6.89 -16.43 16.19
C ILE A 91 7.58 -17.78 16.01
N HIS A 92 8.87 -17.76 15.69
CA HIS A 92 9.66 -18.97 15.49
C HIS A 92 9.83 -19.78 16.78
N SER A 93 9.99 -19.14 17.94
CA SER A 93 10.12 -19.84 19.23
C SER A 93 8.84 -20.62 19.63
N HIS A 94 7.70 -20.24 19.05
CA HIS A 94 6.40 -20.91 19.22
C HIS A 94 6.05 -21.87 18.06
N GLY A 95 7.02 -22.11 17.16
CA GLY A 95 6.88 -23.02 16.02
C GLY A 95 6.03 -22.48 14.88
N GLY A 96 5.70 -21.18 14.87
CA GLY A 96 5.07 -20.47 13.77
C GLY A 96 6.07 -20.12 12.66
N LEU A 97 5.57 -19.79 11.46
CA LEU A 97 6.35 -19.21 10.36
C LEU A 97 5.98 -17.73 10.12
N VAL A 98 6.88 -16.97 9.49
CA VAL A 98 6.67 -15.54 9.21
C VAL A 98 6.37 -15.34 7.74
N TYR A 99 5.16 -14.85 7.45
CA TYR A 99 4.80 -14.34 6.13
C TYR A 99 4.94 -12.81 6.12
N MET A 100 5.73 -12.28 5.19
CA MET A 100 5.83 -10.85 4.96
C MET A 100 5.04 -10.45 3.71
N ASP A 101 4.16 -9.47 3.87
CA ASP A 101 3.63 -8.68 2.77
C ASP A 101 4.73 -7.75 2.26
N GLY A 102 5.20 -8.02 1.05
CA GLY A 102 6.27 -7.25 0.40
C GLY A 102 5.74 -6.16 -0.54
N ALA A 103 4.50 -5.69 -0.37
CA ALA A 103 4.02 -4.53 -1.12
C ALA A 103 4.88 -3.28 -0.93
N ASN A 104 5.52 -3.15 0.24
CA ASN A 104 6.38 -2.03 0.62
C ASN A 104 7.87 -2.27 0.34
N MET A 105 8.19 -3.21 -0.55
CA MET A 105 9.59 -3.56 -0.88
C MET A 105 10.38 -2.39 -1.45
N ASN A 106 9.73 -1.38 -2.04
CA ASN A 106 10.40 -0.20 -2.59
C ASN A 106 11.20 0.56 -1.52
N ALA A 107 10.82 0.45 -0.25
CA ALA A 107 11.50 1.10 0.86
C ALA A 107 12.77 0.39 1.36
N ILE A 108 12.95 -0.90 1.04
CA ILE A 108 14.00 -1.74 1.64
C ILE A 108 14.80 -2.58 0.63
N ALA A 109 14.43 -2.56 -0.65
CA ALA A 109 15.04 -3.39 -1.69
C ALA A 109 16.56 -3.19 -1.75
N GLY A 110 17.31 -4.29 -1.64
CA GLY A 110 18.76 -4.30 -1.64
C GLY A 110 19.42 -3.86 -0.32
N TRP A 111 18.67 -3.34 0.65
CA TRP A 111 19.19 -2.88 1.95
C TRP A 111 19.01 -3.89 3.08
N VAL A 112 17.91 -4.64 3.03
CA VAL A 112 17.52 -5.55 4.12
C VAL A 112 17.63 -7.00 3.66
N ASP A 113 18.30 -7.82 4.47
CA ASP A 113 18.31 -9.27 4.32
C ASP A 113 17.11 -9.87 5.07
N LEU A 114 16.09 -10.27 4.31
CA LEU A 114 14.86 -10.85 4.87
C LEU A 114 15.09 -12.22 5.51
N SER A 115 16.08 -12.99 5.05
CA SER A 115 16.45 -14.26 5.66
C SER A 115 17.05 -14.02 7.04
N ALA A 116 17.97 -13.05 7.13
CA ALA A 116 18.55 -12.61 8.40
C ALA A 116 17.49 -12.06 9.36
N LEU A 117 16.42 -11.43 8.86
CA LEU A 117 15.27 -11.04 9.70
C LEU A 117 14.47 -12.24 10.20
N GLY A 118 14.37 -13.32 9.44
CA GLY A 118 13.58 -14.50 9.77
C GLY A 118 12.26 -14.59 9.01
N VAL A 119 12.15 -13.93 7.85
CA VAL A 119 11.00 -14.06 6.97
C VAL A 119 11.05 -15.42 6.26
N ASP A 120 10.00 -16.22 6.40
CA ASP A 120 9.92 -17.54 5.75
C ASP A 120 9.24 -17.48 4.37
N ALA A 121 8.37 -16.51 4.14
CA ALA A 121 7.76 -16.28 2.84
C ALA A 121 7.45 -14.79 2.62
N VAL A 122 7.71 -14.28 1.42
CA VAL A 122 7.36 -12.93 1.03
C VAL A 122 6.78 -12.89 -0.37
N HIS A 123 5.63 -12.24 -0.54
CA HIS A 123 5.16 -11.90 -1.88
C HIS A 123 5.66 -10.51 -2.28
N ASN A 124 6.00 -10.34 -3.55
CA ASN A 124 6.48 -9.10 -4.13
C ASN A 124 5.52 -8.63 -5.22
N ASN A 125 4.93 -7.44 -5.07
CA ASN A 125 4.05 -6.84 -6.08
C ASN A 125 4.87 -6.32 -7.25
N LEU A 126 4.88 -7.04 -8.38
CA LEU A 126 5.63 -6.58 -9.55
C LEU A 126 5.07 -5.29 -10.14
N HIS A 127 3.77 -5.07 -9.96
CA HIS A 127 3.02 -3.89 -10.38
C HIS A 127 3.14 -2.70 -9.43
N LYS A 128 3.97 -2.82 -8.40
CA LYS A 128 4.41 -1.72 -7.54
C LYS A 128 5.91 -1.52 -7.73
N THR A 129 6.72 -2.18 -6.92
CA THR A 129 8.18 -2.03 -6.86
C THR A 129 8.91 -2.37 -8.16
N TRP A 130 8.36 -3.30 -8.96
CA TRP A 130 9.10 -3.87 -10.10
C TRP A 130 8.56 -3.45 -11.47
N THR A 131 8.01 -2.23 -11.53
CA THR A 131 7.70 -1.44 -12.75
C THR A 131 6.63 -2.00 -13.68
N ILE A 132 5.89 -3.04 -13.30
CA ILE A 132 4.72 -3.47 -14.10
C ILE A 132 3.65 -2.37 -14.00
N PRO A 133 3.04 -1.95 -15.12
CA PRO A 133 2.07 -0.85 -15.11
C PRO A 133 0.82 -1.22 -14.30
N HIS A 134 0.28 -0.25 -13.57
CA HIS A 134 -0.93 -0.39 -12.77
C HIS A 134 -2.20 -0.64 -13.62
N GLY A 135 -2.22 -0.18 -14.89
CA GLY A 135 -3.26 -0.51 -15.87
C GLY A 135 -4.69 -0.08 -15.53
N GLY A 136 -4.87 0.88 -14.61
CA GLY A 136 -6.19 1.30 -14.15
C GLY A 136 -6.90 0.32 -13.21
N GLY A 137 -6.15 -0.60 -12.58
CA GLY A 137 -6.68 -1.63 -11.68
C GLY A 137 -6.21 -3.05 -11.97
N GLY A 138 -5.29 -3.21 -12.92
CA GLY A 138 -4.72 -4.48 -13.34
C GLY A 138 -4.26 -4.45 -14.80
N PRO A 139 -3.47 -5.43 -15.26
CA PRO A 139 -3.17 -6.69 -14.61
C PRO A 139 -2.10 -6.60 -13.50
N GLY A 140 -2.38 -7.20 -12.34
CA GLY A 140 -1.38 -7.45 -11.30
C GLY A 140 -0.55 -8.70 -11.59
N ASP A 141 0.66 -8.74 -11.04
CA ASP A 141 1.50 -9.93 -10.99
C ASP A 141 2.41 -9.88 -9.75
N ALA A 142 2.80 -11.06 -9.26
CA ALA A 142 3.60 -11.23 -8.07
C ALA A 142 4.63 -12.36 -8.20
N ILE A 143 5.69 -12.27 -7.41
CA ILE A 143 6.63 -13.38 -7.16
C ILE A 143 6.61 -13.65 -5.66
N VAL A 144 6.53 -14.93 -5.27
CA VAL A 144 6.64 -15.33 -3.88
C VAL A 144 8.01 -15.97 -3.69
N ALA A 145 8.86 -15.36 -2.86
CA ALA A 145 10.11 -15.95 -2.40
C ALA A 145 9.85 -16.65 -1.07
N VAL A 146 10.50 -17.79 -0.85
CA VAL A 146 10.32 -18.61 0.35
C VAL A 146 11.66 -19.09 0.89
N SER A 147 11.71 -19.39 2.19
CA SER A 147 12.85 -20.07 2.83
C SER A 147 12.88 -21.55 2.45
N ASP A 148 14.02 -22.20 2.72
CA ASP A 148 14.24 -23.63 2.42
C ASP A 148 13.14 -24.53 3.01
N LYS A 149 12.57 -24.15 4.16
CA LYS A 149 11.46 -24.87 4.81
C LYS A 149 10.24 -25.04 3.90
N LEU A 150 10.05 -24.14 2.94
CA LEU A 150 8.85 -24.03 2.12
C LEU A 150 9.06 -24.41 0.65
N VAL A 151 10.30 -24.70 0.23
CA VAL A 151 10.66 -25.05 -1.17
C VAL A 151 9.88 -26.28 -1.65
N ASP A 152 9.79 -27.32 -0.81
CA ASP A 152 9.06 -28.55 -1.15
C ASP A 152 7.55 -28.37 -1.31
N PHE A 153 7.03 -27.18 -0.98
CA PHE A 153 5.62 -26.84 -0.98
C PHE A 153 5.26 -25.76 -2.00
N LEU A 154 6.15 -25.47 -2.95
CA LEU A 154 5.90 -24.52 -4.02
C LEU A 154 4.79 -25.00 -4.97
N PRO A 155 4.00 -24.09 -5.54
CA PRO A 155 3.00 -24.45 -6.55
C PRO A 155 3.66 -24.88 -7.86
N GLY A 156 2.94 -25.72 -8.61
CA GLY A 156 3.24 -26.22 -9.96
C GLY A 156 4.70 -26.58 -10.23
N TYR A 157 5.20 -26.20 -11.41
CA TYR A 157 6.53 -26.55 -11.92
C TYR A 157 7.53 -25.38 -11.81
N GLN A 158 8.63 -25.60 -11.09
CA GLN A 158 9.79 -24.73 -11.11
C GLN A 158 10.68 -25.10 -12.31
N ILE A 159 11.54 -24.18 -12.74
CA ILE A 159 12.53 -24.44 -13.78
C ILE A 159 13.90 -24.55 -13.12
N GLU A 160 14.56 -25.69 -13.27
CA GLU A 160 15.87 -25.97 -12.69
C GLU A 160 16.87 -26.36 -13.79
N HIS A 161 18.13 -25.97 -13.62
CA HIS A 161 19.20 -26.39 -14.52
C HIS A 161 19.83 -27.69 -13.98
N ASN A 162 19.70 -28.79 -14.71
CA ASN A 162 20.20 -30.10 -14.27
C ASN A 162 21.68 -30.35 -14.63
N GLY A 163 22.37 -29.35 -15.19
CA GLY A 163 23.76 -29.46 -15.68
C GLY A 163 23.86 -29.47 -17.21
N GLU A 164 22.84 -29.95 -17.91
CA GLU A 164 22.80 -30.00 -19.39
C GLU A 164 21.73 -29.06 -19.97
N GLN A 165 20.56 -29.00 -19.33
CA GLN A 165 19.42 -28.22 -19.80
C GLN A 165 18.53 -27.76 -18.64
N TYR A 166 17.67 -26.79 -18.94
CA TYR A 166 16.61 -26.37 -18.03
C TYR A 166 15.42 -27.33 -18.15
N VAL A 167 15.01 -27.91 -17.02
CA VAL A 167 13.91 -28.87 -16.93
C VAL A 167 12.83 -28.39 -15.96
N PRO A 168 11.54 -28.68 -16.22
CA PRO A 168 10.48 -28.43 -15.28
C PRO A 168 10.50 -29.47 -14.14
N VAL A 169 10.59 -29.00 -12.90
CA VAL A 169 10.59 -29.83 -11.68
C VAL A 169 9.40 -29.46 -10.81
N LYS A 170 8.68 -30.46 -10.30
CA LYS A 170 7.57 -30.25 -9.38
C LYS A 170 8.01 -30.54 -7.96
N ALA A 171 7.66 -29.64 -7.03
CA ALA A 171 8.01 -29.81 -5.63
C ALA A 171 7.35 -31.08 -5.02
N PRO A 172 8.05 -31.87 -4.19
CA PRO A 172 7.55 -33.16 -3.68
C PRO A 172 6.21 -33.08 -2.94
N HIS A 173 5.98 -31.99 -2.21
CA HIS A 173 4.76 -31.70 -1.47
C HIS A 173 4.01 -30.50 -2.02
N SER A 174 4.10 -30.27 -3.34
CA SER A 174 3.48 -29.15 -4.03
C SER A 174 2.03 -28.91 -3.60
N ILE A 175 1.66 -27.64 -3.43
CA ILE A 175 0.30 -27.20 -3.12
C ILE A 175 -0.66 -27.26 -4.32
N GLY A 176 -0.25 -27.87 -5.43
CA GLY A 176 -0.99 -27.87 -6.69
C GLY A 176 -0.59 -26.70 -7.58
N SER A 177 -1.44 -26.33 -8.54
CA SER A 177 -1.15 -25.25 -9.49
C SER A 177 -2.22 -24.16 -9.42
N PHE A 178 -1.84 -22.93 -9.75
CA PHE A 178 -2.76 -21.82 -9.96
C PHE A 178 -3.05 -21.63 -11.45
N HIS A 179 -4.10 -20.86 -11.78
CA HIS A 179 -4.42 -20.52 -13.16
C HIS A 179 -3.26 -19.75 -13.80
N ARG A 180 -2.70 -20.29 -14.91
CA ARG A 180 -1.41 -19.87 -15.52
C ARG A 180 -0.25 -19.97 -14.53
N HIS A 181 0.38 -21.14 -14.50
CA HIS A 181 1.39 -21.50 -13.49
C HIS A 181 2.52 -20.46 -13.28
N TRP A 182 3.09 -19.91 -14.36
CA TRP A 182 4.12 -18.85 -14.28
C TRP A 182 3.56 -17.41 -14.28
N GLY A 183 2.25 -17.27 -14.17
CA GLY A 183 1.57 -15.99 -14.28
C GLY A 183 1.73 -15.36 -15.67
N ASN A 184 1.96 -14.06 -15.71
CA ASN A 184 2.19 -13.33 -16.95
C ASN A 184 3.69 -13.33 -17.29
N PHE A 185 4.08 -14.13 -18.27
CA PHE A 185 5.49 -14.26 -18.67
C PHE A 185 6.13 -12.92 -19.08
N ALA A 186 5.40 -12.06 -19.81
CA ALA A 186 5.92 -10.76 -20.24
C ALA A 186 6.21 -9.83 -19.05
N HIS A 187 5.44 -9.94 -17.96
CA HIS A 187 5.72 -9.20 -16.73
C HIS A 187 7.01 -9.71 -16.07
N LYS A 188 7.25 -11.02 -16.07
CA LYS A 188 8.51 -11.58 -15.55
C LYS A 188 9.71 -11.08 -16.36
N ILE A 189 9.60 -11.03 -17.69
CA ILE A 189 10.66 -10.47 -18.54
C ILE A 189 10.92 -8.99 -18.24
N ARG A 190 9.88 -8.17 -18.10
CA ARG A 190 10.04 -6.75 -17.75
C ARG A 190 10.68 -6.54 -16.38
N CYS A 191 10.22 -7.28 -15.37
CA CYS A 191 10.83 -7.26 -14.04
C CYS A 191 12.33 -7.65 -14.13
N PHE A 192 12.63 -8.73 -14.85
CA PHE A 192 13.99 -9.20 -15.03
C PHE A 192 14.90 -8.17 -15.73
N THR A 193 14.44 -7.56 -16.83
CA THR A 193 15.24 -6.54 -17.53
C THR A 193 15.42 -5.28 -16.70
N TYR A 194 14.43 -4.89 -15.90
CA TYR A 194 14.56 -3.80 -14.93
C TYR A 194 15.63 -4.09 -13.87
N LEU A 195 15.58 -5.28 -13.26
CA LEU A 195 16.58 -5.73 -12.28
C LEU A 195 17.99 -5.77 -12.88
N LEU A 196 18.15 -6.32 -14.09
CA LEU A 196 19.43 -6.33 -14.82
C LEU A 196 19.94 -4.92 -15.11
N ARG A 197 19.04 -4.00 -15.49
CA ARG A 197 19.42 -2.62 -15.84
C ARG A 197 19.93 -1.84 -14.63
N LEU A 198 19.27 -2.00 -13.49
CA LEU A 198 19.67 -1.34 -12.24
C LEU A 198 20.92 -2.00 -11.63
N GLY A 199 20.98 -3.33 -11.64
CA GLY A 199 21.95 -4.08 -10.85
C GLY A 199 21.78 -3.84 -9.34
N GLY A 200 22.62 -4.50 -8.54
CA GLY A 200 22.59 -4.36 -7.07
C GLY A 200 22.71 -2.91 -6.58
N PRO A 201 23.67 -2.10 -7.07
CA PRO A 201 23.79 -0.69 -6.70
C PRO A 201 22.57 0.15 -7.09
N GLY A 202 22.02 -0.05 -8.29
CA GLY A 202 20.85 0.70 -8.75
C GLY A 202 19.59 0.37 -7.96
N ILE A 203 19.40 -0.89 -7.53
CA ILE A 203 18.28 -1.28 -6.66
C ILE A 203 18.38 -0.58 -5.30
N LYS A 204 19.57 -0.56 -4.70
CA LYS A 204 19.80 0.19 -3.45
C LYS A 204 19.52 1.67 -3.63
N GLN A 205 19.97 2.26 -4.73
CA GLN A 205 19.75 3.67 -5.04
C GLN A 205 18.26 3.99 -5.25
N MET A 206 17.54 3.17 -6.04
CA MET A 206 16.09 3.27 -6.24
C MET A 206 15.38 3.34 -4.89
N SER A 207 15.67 2.39 -4.00
CA SER A 207 15.05 2.34 -2.68
C SER A 207 15.41 3.54 -1.79
N ALA A 208 16.67 3.97 -1.81
CA ALA A 208 17.13 5.12 -1.03
C ALA A 208 16.49 6.44 -1.53
N VAL A 209 16.34 6.60 -2.84
CA VAL A 209 15.70 7.79 -3.43
C VAL A 209 14.19 7.80 -3.15
N ALA A 210 13.50 6.65 -3.17
CA ALA A 210 12.09 6.57 -2.78
C ALA A 210 11.88 7.05 -1.33
N VAL A 211 12.71 6.59 -0.39
CA VAL A 211 12.69 7.04 1.01
C VAL A 211 13.07 8.52 1.13
N LEU A 212 14.05 8.99 0.35
CA LEU A 212 14.47 10.39 0.33
C LEU A 212 13.33 11.32 -0.16
N SER A 213 12.66 10.98 -1.26
CA SER A 213 11.53 11.74 -1.80
C SER A 213 10.39 11.87 -0.78
N ALA A 214 10.07 10.78 -0.09
CA ALA A 214 9.05 10.78 0.97
C ALA A 214 9.46 11.67 2.15
N ARG A 215 10.70 11.54 2.63
CA ARG A 215 11.23 12.39 3.71
C ARG A 215 11.31 13.86 3.33
N TYR A 216 11.62 14.14 2.07
CA TYR A 216 11.66 15.50 1.52
C TYR A 216 10.29 16.16 1.61
N LEU A 217 9.25 15.52 1.06
CA LEU A 217 7.88 16.01 1.16
C LEU A 217 7.41 16.11 2.61
N PHE A 218 7.68 15.10 3.44
CA PHE A 218 7.31 15.10 4.86
C PHE A 218 7.95 16.28 5.61
N LYS A 219 9.20 16.64 5.30
CA LYS A 219 9.89 17.77 5.94
C LYS A 219 9.25 19.12 5.62
N ILE A 220 8.65 19.26 4.44
CA ILE A 220 7.94 20.47 4.01
C ILE A 220 6.55 20.50 4.63
N LEU A 221 5.78 19.44 4.42
CA LEU A 221 4.36 19.37 4.77
C LEU A 221 4.12 19.12 6.26
N GLY A 222 4.97 18.35 6.93
CA GLY A 222 4.83 18.03 8.36
C GLY A 222 5.03 19.23 9.30
N LYS A 223 5.45 20.40 8.78
CA LYS A 223 5.44 21.66 9.54
C LYS A 223 4.05 22.28 9.64
N GLN A 224 3.17 21.88 8.73
CA GLN A 224 1.85 22.44 8.56
C GLN A 224 0.81 21.43 9.04
N PHE A 225 0.93 20.17 8.65
CA PHE A 225 -0.03 19.14 8.98
C PHE A 225 0.46 18.25 10.13
N PRO A 226 -0.42 17.85 11.08
CA PRO A 226 -0.14 16.75 11.99
C PRO A 226 0.15 15.45 11.23
N SER A 227 1.05 14.63 11.78
CA SER A 227 1.39 13.33 11.19
C SER A 227 0.60 12.19 11.82
N LEU A 228 0.38 11.13 11.05
CA LEU A 228 -0.11 9.86 11.58
C LEU A 228 0.96 8.76 11.41
N PRO A 229 1.06 7.82 12.37
CA PRO A 229 0.32 7.74 13.64
C PRO A 229 0.61 8.95 14.56
N ARG A 230 -0.32 9.28 15.47
CA ARG A 230 -0.19 10.51 16.29
C ARG A 230 1.10 10.48 17.12
N ASN A 231 1.73 11.63 17.31
CA ASN A 231 3.00 11.78 18.04
C ASN A 231 4.20 11.09 17.38
N SER A 232 4.14 10.83 16.08
CA SER A 232 5.22 10.18 15.35
C SER A 232 6.14 11.17 14.61
N GLU A 233 6.02 12.47 14.80
CA GLU A 233 6.73 13.51 14.02
C GLU A 233 8.26 13.34 14.01
N SER A 234 8.82 12.78 15.09
CA SER A 234 10.24 12.48 15.23
C SER A 234 10.67 11.14 14.62
N ILE A 235 9.72 10.26 14.29
CA ILE A 235 9.97 8.94 13.72
C ILE A 235 10.34 9.08 12.23
N PRO A 236 11.51 8.57 11.80
CA PRO A 236 11.90 8.60 10.41
C PRO A 236 10.90 7.89 9.50
N ARG A 237 10.46 8.57 8.44
CA ARG A 237 9.62 7.99 7.40
C ARG A 237 10.40 7.03 6.51
N MET A 238 9.71 6.05 5.96
CA MET A 238 10.21 5.18 4.89
C MET A 238 9.78 5.75 3.53
N HIS A 239 9.35 4.93 2.57
CA HIS A 239 8.93 5.41 1.23
C HIS A 239 7.60 6.16 1.19
N GLU A 240 6.86 6.18 2.30
CA GLU A 240 5.54 6.79 2.38
C GLU A 240 5.33 7.41 3.77
N PHE A 241 4.31 8.26 3.91
CA PHE A 241 3.91 8.85 5.18
C PHE A 241 2.44 9.29 5.16
N ILE A 242 1.84 9.46 6.33
CA ILE A 242 0.45 9.89 6.48
C ILE A 242 0.39 11.25 7.14
N LEU A 243 -0.38 12.17 6.56
CA LEU A 243 -0.75 13.44 7.19
C LEU A 243 -2.26 13.47 7.43
N THR A 244 -2.66 14.24 8.43
CA THR A 244 -4.07 14.50 8.75
C THR A 244 -4.30 16.00 8.94
N LEU A 245 -5.55 16.39 9.16
CA LEU A 245 -5.92 17.74 9.53
C LEU A 245 -5.83 17.93 11.04
N ASP A 246 -5.59 19.15 11.50
CA ASP A 246 -5.80 19.49 12.90
C ASP A 246 -7.29 19.66 13.21
N GLU A 247 -7.64 19.78 14.49
CA GLU A 247 -9.05 19.89 14.90
C GLU A 247 -9.66 21.22 14.42
N GLU A 248 -8.88 22.30 14.30
CA GLU A 248 -9.37 23.59 13.76
C GLU A 248 -9.80 23.47 12.30
N ASP A 249 -9.01 22.78 11.49
CA ASP A 249 -9.32 22.49 10.10
C ASP A 249 -10.58 21.60 9.99
N PHE A 250 -10.74 20.61 10.88
CA PHE A 250 -11.97 19.81 10.92
C PHE A 250 -13.19 20.63 11.34
N ASP A 251 -13.07 21.48 12.35
CA ASP A 251 -14.16 22.34 12.83
C ASP A 251 -14.60 23.34 11.75
N ALA A 252 -13.65 23.91 10.99
CA ALA A 252 -13.95 24.79 9.87
C ALA A 252 -14.77 24.07 8.77
N LEU A 253 -14.43 22.81 8.48
CA LEU A 253 -15.18 22.00 7.53
C LEU A 253 -16.58 21.65 8.04
N GLU A 254 -16.71 21.28 9.32
CA GLU A 254 -18.02 20.98 9.91
C GLU A 254 -18.94 22.21 9.93
N ALA A 255 -18.42 23.38 10.29
CA ALA A 255 -19.15 24.65 10.24
C ALA A 255 -19.63 24.99 8.82
N ALA A 256 -18.85 24.59 7.82
CA ALA A 256 -19.20 24.72 6.40
C ALA A 256 -20.02 23.54 5.86
N GLY A 257 -20.57 22.67 6.70
CA GLY A 257 -21.47 21.58 6.27
C GLY A 257 -20.77 20.35 5.68
N VAL A 258 -19.47 20.18 5.90
CA VAL A 258 -18.70 18.99 5.51
C VAL A 258 -18.36 18.18 6.77
N PRO A 259 -19.11 17.09 7.06
CA PRO A 259 -18.87 16.29 8.27
C PRO A 259 -17.47 15.68 8.31
N LYS A 260 -16.85 15.61 9.50
CA LYS A 260 -15.51 15.01 9.70
C LYS A 260 -15.36 13.61 9.10
N ALA A 261 -16.42 12.80 9.17
CA ALA A 261 -16.44 11.44 8.62
C ALA A 261 -16.20 11.35 7.10
N VAL A 262 -16.48 12.43 6.35
CA VAL A 262 -16.30 12.47 4.88
C VAL A 262 -15.28 13.52 4.43
N ALA A 263 -14.68 14.26 5.37
CA ALA A 263 -13.76 15.36 5.07
C ALA A 263 -12.56 14.90 4.21
N ILE A 264 -11.86 13.84 4.61
CA ILE A 264 -10.67 13.36 3.88
C ILE A 264 -10.99 12.90 2.45
N PRO A 265 -12.04 12.08 2.20
CA PRO A 265 -12.50 11.81 0.84
C PRO A 265 -12.85 13.05 0.02
N ARG A 266 -13.43 14.09 0.64
CA ARG A 266 -13.76 15.36 -0.04
C ARG A 266 -12.50 16.13 -0.42
N ILE A 267 -11.53 16.22 0.47
CA ILE A 267 -10.22 16.83 0.20
C ILE A 267 -9.51 16.08 -0.93
N GLY A 268 -9.62 14.75 -0.97
CA GLY A 268 -9.12 13.94 -2.09
C GLY A 268 -9.63 14.42 -3.46
N LYS A 269 -10.87 14.92 -3.54
CA LYS A 269 -11.42 15.45 -4.79
C LYS A 269 -10.80 16.79 -5.20
N LEU A 270 -10.37 17.62 -4.25
CA LEU A 270 -9.69 18.89 -4.56
C LEU A 270 -8.37 18.70 -5.32
N PHE A 271 -7.67 17.59 -5.10
CA PHE A 271 -6.44 17.31 -5.86
C PHE A 271 -6.67 17.36 -7.38
N LEU A 272 -7.85 16.93 -7.84
CA LEU A 272 -8.22 16.95 -9.25
C LEU A 272 -8.23 18.38 -9.82
N ASP A 273 -8.69 19.35 -9.01
CA ASP A 273 -8.73 20.76 -9.40
C ASP A 273 -7.33 21.41 -9.45
N PHE A 274 -6.35 20.81 -8.76
CA PHE A 274 -4.93 21.16 -8.88
C PHE A 274 -4.19 20.35 -9.96
N GLY A 275 -4.90 19.51 -10.72
CA GLY A 275 -4.34 18.68 -11.78
C GLY A 275 -3.59 17.44 -11.27
N PHE A 276 -3.86 17.01 -10.04
CA PHE A 276 -3.26 15.82 -9.42
C PHE A 276 -4.30 14.73 -9.17
N HIS A 277 -3.88 13.47 -9.31
CA HIS A 277 -4.60 12.39 -8.66
C HIS A 277 -4.35 12.49 -7.16
N ALA A 278 -5.38 12.21 -6.34
CA ALA A 278 -5.23 12.19 -4.90
C ALA A 278 -4.19 11.16 -4.45
N PRO A 279 -3.47 11.40 -3.34
CA PRO A 279 -2.77 10.34 -2.61
C PRO A 279 -3.77 9.28 -2.12
N THR A 280 -3.30 8.21 -1.48
CA THR A 280 -4.22 7.24 -0.86
C THR A 280 -5.05 7.93 0.21
N VAL A 281 -6.37 7.75 0.13
CA VAL A 281 -7.37 8.46 0.92
C VAL A 281 -7.98 7.54 1.97
N ALA A 282 -8.02 7.98 3.23
CA ALA A 282 -8.71 7.32 4.34
C ALA A 282 -8.28 5.86 4.60
N PHE A 283 -7.02 5.52 4.27
CA PHE A 283 -6.42 4.22 4.53
C PHE A 283 -4.90 4.35 4.75
N PRO A 284 -4.29 3.59 5.69
CA PRO A 284 -4.94 2.75 6.71
C PRO A 284 -5.66 3.55 7.79
N GLU A 285 -5.44 4.87 7.83
CA GLU A 285 -6.06 5.79 8.79
C GLU A 285 -7.25 6.50 8.14
N VAL A 286 -8.44 6.36 8.73
CA VAL A 286 -9.71 6.91 8.18
C VAL A 286 -9.66 8.43 7.99
N TYR A 287 -8.89 9.11 8.84
CA TYR A 287 -8.69 10.56 8.79
C TYR A 287 -7.35 10.98 8.17
N GLY A 288 -6.67 10.07 7.44
CA GLY A 288 -5.36 10.33 6.86
C GLY A 288 -5.34 10.40 5.33
N LEU A 289 -4.42 11.19 4.79
CA LEU A 289 -3.93 11.13 3.41
C LEU A 289 -2.52 10.51 3.43
N MET A 290 -2.32 9.42 2.69
CA MET A 290 -1.04 8.70 2.64
C MET A 290 -0.31 8.97 1.33
N PHE A 291 0.88 9.56 1.45
CA PHE A 291 1.70 10.04 0.35
C PHE A 291 2.87 9.10 0.10
N GLU A 292 3.00 8.59 -1.14
CA GLU A 292 4.12 7.78 -1.61
C GLU A 292 4.65 8.39 -2.94
N PRO A 293 5.69 9.25 -2.90
CA PRO A 293 6.17 9.92 -4.10
C PRO A 293 7.03 9.03 -4.99
N THR A 294 7.55 7.90 -4.50
CA THR A 294 8.53 7.05 -5.22
C THR A 294 9.83 7.78 -5.58
N GLU A 295 10.72 7.07 -6.28
CA GLU A 295 12.01 7.56 -6.76
C GLU A 295 11.97 8.21 -8.15
N SER A 296 10.84 8.10 -8.86
CA SER A 296 10.76 8.44 -10.29
C SER A 296 10.38 9.90 -10.57
N TYR A 297 9.92 10.66 -9.56
CA TYR A 297 9.57 12.07 -9.73
C TYR A 297 10.77 12.98 -9.47
N SER A 298 10.87 14.04 -10.26
CA SER A 298 11.87 15.08 -10.08
C SER A 298 11.58 15.94 -8.85
N LYS A 299 12.60 16.60 -8.31
CA LYS A 299 12.44 17.55 -7.19
C LYS A 299 11.41 18.64 -7.52
N ALA A 300 11.41 19.16 -8.75
CA ALA A 300 10.48 20.21 -9.16
C ALA A 300 9.01 19.72 -9.14
N GLU A 301 8.76 18.46 -9.49
CA GLU A 301 7.42 17.87 -9.38
C GLU A 301 7.01 17.68 -7.92
N LEU A 302 7.94 17.27 -7.05
CA LEU A 302 7.70 17.19 -5.60
C LEU A 302 7.40 18.57 -4.99
N ASP A 303 8.13 19.60 -5.41
CA ASP A 303 7.91 20.98 -4.96
C ASP A 303 6.52 21.49 -5.36
N ARG A 304 6.16 21.32 -6.64
CA ARG A 304 4.84 21.70 -7.16
C ARG A 304 3.71 20.95 -6.45
N PHE A 305 3.92 19.66 -6.15
CA PHE A 305 2.95 18.88 -5.39
C PHE A 305 2.82 19.39 -3.95
N ALA A 306 3.94 19.72 -3.28
CA ALA A 306 3.90 20.28 -1.93
C ALA A 306 3.17 21.63 -1.89
N GLU A 307 3.41 22.51 -2.86
CA GLU A 307 2.68 23.77 -3.02
C GLU A 307 1.17 23.54 -3.14
N ALA A 308 0.74 22.55 -3.95
CA ALA A 308 -0.66 22.21 -4.12
C ALA A 308 -1.30 21.74 -2.79
N VAL A 309 -0.61 20.88 -2.04
CA VAL A 309 -1.11 20.40 -0.74
C VAL A 309 -1.25 21.55 0.26
N LEU A 310 -0.30 22.49 0.29
CA LEU A 310 -0.38 23.69 1.12
C LEU A 310 -1.52 24.62 0.71
N ALA A 311 -1.72 24.80 -0.60
CA ALA A 311 -2.84 25.58 -1.14
C ALA A 311 -4.20 24.95 -0.81
N ILE A 312 -4.31 23.62 -0.84
CA ILE A 312 -5.51 22.88 -0.42
C ILE A 312 -5.85 23.18 1.04
N ARG A 313 -4.88 23.17 1.96
CA ARG A 313 -5.15 23.55 3.36
C ARG A 313 -5.54 25.01 3.50
N LYS A 314 -4.91 25.90 2.73
CA LYS A 314 -5.33 27.30 2.69
C LYS A 314 -6.79 27.44 2.24
N LEU A 315 -7.23 26.69 1.23
CA LEU A 315 -8.63 26.65 0.81
C LEU A 315 -9.56 26.12 1.91
N ILE A 316 -9.16 25.08 2.63
CA ILE A 316 -9.95 24.53 3.76
C ILE A 316 -10.21 25.62 4.82
N ARG A 317 -9.25 26.52 5.06
CA ARG A 317 -9.40 27.58 6.07
C ARG A 317 -10.16 28.80 5.56
N GLU A 318 -9.91 29.21 4.33
CA GLU A 318 -10.45 30.47 3.79
C GLU A 318 -11.80 30.30 3.06
N ALA A 319 -12.02 29.13 2.46
CA ALA A 319 -13.20 28.82 1.65
C ALA A 319 -13.67 27.36 1.84
N PRO A 320 -13.93 26.91 3.08
CA PRO A 320 -14.30 25.51 3.38
C PRO A 320 -15.55 25.03 2.63
N GLN A 321 -16.48 25.94 2.29
CA GLN A 321 -17.69 25.61 1.53
C GLN A 321 -17.40 25.01 0.15
N LEU A 322 -16.24 25.33 -0.45
CA LEU A 322 -15.85 24.83 -1.76
C LEU A 322 -15.73 23.30 -1.78
N LEU A 323 -15.42 22.65 -0.65
CA LEU A 323 -15.35 21.19 -0.56
C LEU A 323 -16.70 20.50 -0.79
N GLN A 324 -17.82 21.21 -0.64
CA GLN A 324 -19.14 20.65 -0.98
C GLN A 324 -19.30 20.44 -2.49
N MET A 325 -18.63 21.29 -3.28
CA MET A 325 -18.70 21.32 -4.74
C MET A 325 -17.52 20.63 -5.42
N ALA A 326 -16.45 20.33 -4.68
CA ALA A 326 -15.27 19.65 -5.20
C ALA A 326 -15.62 18.25 -5.77
N PRO A 327 -15.09 17.87 -6.95
CA PRO A 327 -14.21 18.66 -7.83
C PRO A 327 -14.97 19.71 -8.67
N VAL A 328 -14.35 20.88 -8.87
CA VAL A 328 -14.95 22.05 -9.53
C VAL A 328 -14.65 22.10 -11.03
N PHE A 329 -13.42 21.80 -11.45
CA PHE A 329 -12.95 21.98 -12.83
C PHE A 329 -13.12 20.75 -13.73
N THR A 330 -13.43 19.61 -13.14
CA THR A 330 -13.72 18.36 -13.85
C THR A 330 -15.09 18.40 -14.53
N PRO A 331 -15.34 17.56 -15.55
CA PRO A 331 -16.64 17.47 -16.22
C PRO A 331 -17.73 16.94 -15.29
N ILE A 332 -17.34 15.97 -14.47
CA ILE A 332 -18.17 15.31 -13.47
C ILE A 332 -17.80 15.91 -12.14
N ASP A 333 -18.79 16.44 -11.44
CA ASP A 333 -18.67 16.98 -10.09
C ASP A 333 -18.80 15.83 -9.07
N ARG A 334 -19.86 15.84 -8.26
CA ARG A 334 -20.11 14.86 -7.21
C ARG A 334 -20.97 13.73 -7.75
N VAL A 335 -20.39 12.53 -7.79
CA VAL A 335 -21.15 11.31 -8.08
C VAL A 335 -22.07 10.97 -6.90
N ASP A 336 -23.32 10.61 -7.19
CA ASP A 336 -24.24 10.02 -6.19
C ASP A 336 -23.91 8.54 -5.98
N GLU A 337 -22.93 8.30 -5.11
CA GLU A 337 -22.47 6.96 -4.75
C GLU A 337 -23.57 6.10 -4.11
N VAL A 338 -24.53 6.72 -3.42
CA VAL A 338 -25.63 6.01 -2.76
C VAL A 338 -26.61 5.48 -3.80
N ALA A 339 -27.02 6.33 -4.74
CA ALA A 339 -27.86 5.91 -5.86
C ALA A 339 -27.15 4.85 -6.71
N ALA A 340 -25.87 5.06 -7.06
CA ALA A 340 -25.09 4.11 -7.86
C ALA A 340 -25.01 2.72 -7.21
N ASN A 341 -24.87 2.65 -5.88
CA ASN A 341 -24.83 1.38 -5.16
C ASN A 341 -26.23 0.74 -5.01
N ARG A 342 -27.28 1.55 -4.79
CA ARG A 342 -28.65 1.05 -4.57
C ARG A 342 -29.40 0.71 -5.88
N GLN A 343 -29.05 1.36 -6.98
CA GLN A 343 -29.69 1.23 -8.29
C GLN A 343 -28.68 0.71 -9.31
N LEU A 344 -28.07 -0.44 -8.99
CA LEU A 344 -26.95 -0.99 -9.74
C LEU A 344 -27.37 -1.36 -11.17
N GLN A 345 -26.88 -0.61 -12.16
CA GLN A 345 -26.99 -0.97 -13.57
C GLN A 345 -25.69 -1.64 -14.03
N LEU A 346 -25.70 -2.97 -14.09
CA LEU A 346 -24.52 -3.77 -14.45
C LEU A 346 -24.33 -3.99 -15.95
N ASN A 347 -25.38 -3.75 -16.73
CA ASN A 347 -25.32 -3.83 -18.18
C ASN A 347 -26.21 -2.75 -18.78
N GLU A 348 -25.71 -2.18 -19.87
CA GLU A 348 -26.45 -1.28 -20.74
C GLU A 348 -26.08 -1.64 -22.18
N LYS A 349 -27.07 -1.69 -23.07
CA LYS A 349 -26.83 -1.96 -24.48
C LYS A 349 -26.42 -0.66 -25.16
N LEU A 350 -25.10 -0.47 -25.34
CA LEU A 350 -24.56 0.65 -26.10
C LEU A 350 -24.77 0.42 -27.61
N THR A 351 -25.56 1.27 -28.26
CA THR A 351 -25.72 1.29 -29.73
C THR A 351 -24.69 2.18 -30.42
N HIS A 352 -24.05 3.06 -29.65
CA HIS A 352 -22.94 3.93 -30.00
C HIS A 352 -22.15 4.25 -28.72
N LEU A 353 -20.91 4.70 -28.85
CA LEU A 353 -20.14 5.17 -27.70
C LEU A 353 -20.66 6.54 -27.26
N PRO A 354 -20.91 6.78 -25.96
CA PRO A 354 -21.28 8.10 -25.49
C PRO A 354 -20.14 9.08 -25.73
N GLU A 355 -20.47 10.34 -26.01
CA GLU A 355 -19.46 11.40 -26.10
C GLU A 355 -18.83 11.59 -24.71
N PRO A 356 -17.49 11.56 -24.60
CA PRO A 356 -16.82 11.78 -23.33
C PRO A 356 -17.05 13.22 -22.88
N PRO A 357 -17.37 13.45 -21.61
CA PRO A 357 -17.65 14.80 -21.14
C PRO A 357 -16.35 15.63 -21.12
N VAL A 358 -16.47 16.92 -21.40
CA VAL A 358 -15.32 17.82 -21.58
C VAL A 358 -14.98 18.51 -20.27
N ASN A 359 -13.69 18.55 -19.91
CA ASN A 359 -13.26 19.27 -18.72
C ASN A 359 -13.60 20.76 -18.80
N ARG A 360 -14.05 21.34 -17.67
CA ARG A 360 -14.27 22.79 -17.56
C ARG A 360 -12.95 23.56 -17.61
N ILE A 361 -11.88 22.97 -17.07
CA ILE A 361 -10.48 23.37 -17.31
C ILE A 361 -9.67 22.15 -17.73
N ALA A 362 -8.94 22.24 -18.84
CA ALA A 362 -8.16 21.12 -19.34
C ALA A 362 -6.99 20.77 -18.40
N ALA A 363 -6.71 19.47 -18.21
CA ALA A 363 -5.59 19.01 -17.37
C ALA A 363 -4.23 19.60 -17.79
N ARG A 364 -4.00 19.81 -19.10
CA ARG A 364 -2.77 20.48 -19.60
C ARG A 364 -2.68 21.94 -19.17
N GLU A 365 -3.81 22.63 -19.09
CA GLU A 365 -3.85 24.02 -18.60
C GLU A 365 -3.55 24.06 -17.10
N LEU A 366 -4.12 23.14 -16.32
CA LEU A 366 -3.80 23.01 -14.89
C LEU A 366 -2.31 22.71 -14.69
N GLN A 367 -1.72 21.80 -15.47
CA GLN A 367 -0.29 21.49 -15.38
C GLN A 367 0.62 22.67 -15.74
N ALA A 368 0.23 23.50 -16.71
CA ALA A 368 0.98 24.67 -17.13
C ALA A 368 0.78 25.89 -16.20
N SER A 369 -0.30 25.91 -15.42
CA SER A 369 -0.61 27.00 -14.48
C SER A 369 0.20 26.87 -13.19
N SER A 370 0.52 28.01 -12.57
CA SER A 370 1.07 28.03 -11.23
C SER A 370 0.01 27.57 -10.21
N ILE A 371 0.44 27.04 -9.07
CA ILE A 371 -0.49 26.64 -8.01
C ILE A 371 -1.29 27.84 -7.49
N GLU A 372 -0.66 29.02 -7.45
CA GLU A 372 -1.31 30.27 -7.04
C GLU A 372 -2.43 30.69 -8.01
N ASP A 373 -2.22 30.60 -9.32
CA ASP A 373 -3.25 30.90 -10.31
C ASP A 373 -4.45 29.96 -10.19
N ILE A 374 -4.20 28.66 -10.00
CA ILE A 374 -5.26 27.66 -9.78
C ILE A 374 -6.03 27.97 -8.51
N TYR A 375 -5.32 28.27 -7.42
CA TYR A 375 -5.90 28.64 -6.14
C TYR A 375 -6.82 29.87 -6.27
N ASN A 376 -6.37 30.92 -6.97
CA ASN A 376 -7.15 32.13 -7.19
C ASN A 376 -8.41 31.86 -8.03
N LYS A 377 -8.32 30.99 -9.05
CA LYS A 377 -9.49 30.53 -9.83
C LYS A 377 -10.49 29.80 -8.94
N LEU A 378 -10.05 28.98 -7.99
CA LEU A 378 -10.94 28.28 -7.05
C LEU A 378 -11.61 29.24 -6.08
N ILE A 379 -10.86 30.19 -5.50
CA ILE A 379 -11.42 31.22 -4.62
C ILE A 379 -12.48 32.07 -5.34
N ALA A 380 -12.30 32.38 -6.62
CA ALA A 380 -13.28 33.15 -7.39
C ALA A 380 -14.61 32.40 -7.62
N VAL A 381 -14.63 31.08 -7.43
CA VAL A 381 -15.83 30.23 -7.55
C VAL A 381 -16.47 29.95 -6.17
N ALA A 382 -15.70 30.09 -5.09
CA ALA A 382 -16.15 29.88 -3.71
C ALA A 382 -16.99 31.04 -3.16
#